data_AF-A0A9R0ZC83-F1
#
_entry.id   AF-A0A9R0ZC83-F1
#
_cell.length_a   1.000
_cell.length_b   1.000
_cell.length_c   1.000
_cell.angle_alpha   90.00
_cell.angle_beta   90.00
_cell.angle_gamma   90.00
#
_symmetry.space_group_name_H-M   'P 1'
#
loop_
_entity.id
_entity.type
_entity.pdbx_description
1 polymer ?
#
loop_
_entity_poly.entity_id
_entity_poly.type
_entity_poly.pdbx_seq_one_letter_code
_entity_poly.pdbx_strand_id
1 'polypeptide(L)'
;MGCPNLLIRLLPGPSVEWSGTVRIVCKDSGLEAELSYHRSNSFMGMGGDGRCVKGKVFRSSNPQDAVFEIDGYWDRTVSLKDVESGEVLVLYDANLSKGLSSTESAVVWSEVSEAILAKDWEKASEAKRKVEGTARSLEKERSEKGEVWMPKHFSLSQDKDGNWDCCPLEKSVRPAPIIVPSS
;
A
#
# COMPACT_ATOMS: atom_id res chain seq x y z
N MET A 1 -8.86 -8.51 -1.33
CA MET A 1 -8.77 -7.18 -1.96
C MET A 1 -7.62 -7.24 -2.94
N GLY A 2 -7.79 -6.78 -4.18
CA GLY A 2 -6.67 -6.62 -5.10
C GLY A 2 -5.80 -5.41 -4.68
N CYS A 3 -4.57 -5.36 -5.17
CA CYS A 3 -3.73 -4.16 -5.14
C CYS A 3 -3.58 -3.60 -6.56
N PRO A 4 -3.43 -2.27 -6.73
CA PRO A 4 -3.12 -1.72 -8.03
C PRO A 4 -1.68 -2.06 -8.42
N ASN A 5 -1.37 -1.99 -9.72
CA ASN A 5 -0.03 -2.23 -10.23
C ASN A 5 0.86 -1.00 -10.00
N LEU A 6 2.10 -1.22 -9.57
CA LEU A 6 3.12 -0.18 -9.48
C LEU A 6 3.91 -0.12 -10.79
N LEU A 7 3.87 1.02 -11.48
CA LEU A 7 4.68 1.28 -12.67
C LEU A 7 5.83 2.21 -12.33
N ILE A 8 7.05 1.80 -12.71
CA ILE A 8 8.26 2.62 -12.61
C ILE A 8 8.70 2.95 -14.03
N ARG A 9 8.68 4.24 -14.39
CA ARG A 9 9.17 4.72 -15.68
C ARG A 9 10.52 5.37 -15.46
N LEU A 10 11.53 4.98 -16.23
CA LEU A 10 12.90 5.52 -16.09
C LEU A 10 13.20 6.68 -17.05
N LEU A 11 12.46 6.80 -18.15
CA LEU A 11 12.63 7.82 -19.18
C LEU A 11 11.31 8.58 -19.45
N PRO A 12 11.35 9.88 -19.78
CA PRO A 12 12.53 10.76 -19.85
C PRO A 12 13.08 11.16 -18.47
N GLY A 13 12.39 10.81 -17.39
CA GLY A 13 12.88 10.88 -16.02
C GLY A 13 12.18 9.85 -15.13
N PRO A 14 12.81 9.47 -14.01
CA PRO A 14 12.23 8.50 -13.09
C PRO A 14 10.88 9.01 -12.56
N SER A 15 9.83 8.24 -12.75
CA SER A 15 8.52 8.48 -12.15
C SER A 15 7.88 7.18 -11.71
N VAL A 16 7.05 7.26 -10.68
CA VAL A 16 6.31 6.15 -10.10
C VAL A 16 4.84 6.49 -10.18
N GLU A 17 4.04 5.56 -10.68
CA GLU A 17 2.59 5.70 -10.76
C GLU A 17 1.88 4.39 -10.44
N TRP A 18 0.72 4.49 -9.82
CA TRP A 18 -0.18 3.36 -9.68
C TRP A 18 -1.03 3.25 -10.93
N SER A 19 -1.32 2.03 -11.36
CA SER A 19 -2.15 1.76 -12.53
C SER A 19 -3.05 0.55 -12.36
N GLY A 20 -4.13 0.54 -13.13
CA GLY A 20 -5.10 -0.56 -13.14
C GLY A 20 -6.24 -0.34 -12.17
N THR A 21 -7.14 -1.32 -12.16
CA THR A 21 -8.42 -1.23 -11.46
C THR A 21 -8.45 -2.18 -10.27
N VAL A 22 -8.82 -1.65 -9.12
CA VAL A 22 -9.02 -2.39 -7.86
C VAL A 22 -10.50 -2.41 -7.55
N ARG A 23 -10.97 -3.60 -7.15
CA ARG A 23 -12.36 -3.82 -6.71
C ARG A 23 -12.39 -4.17 -5.23
N ILE A 24 -13.18 -3.41 -4.49
CA ILE A 24 -13.40 -3.55 -3.05
C ILE A 24 -14.84 -4.01 -2.87
N VAL A 25 -15.05 -5.10 -2.14
CA VAL A 25 -16.36 -5.72 -1.95
C VAL A 25 -16.67 -5.80 -0.47
N CYS A 26 -17.78 -5.19 -0.03
CA CYS A 26 -18.29 -5.31 1.32
C CYS A 26 -19.52 -6.23 1.30
N LYS A 27 -19.33 -7.50 1.65
CA LYS A 27 -20.41 -8.50 1.64
C LYS A 27 -21.56 -8.16 2.59
N ASP A 28 -21.25 -7.52 3.73
CA ASP A 28 -22.24 -7.21 4.76
C ASP A 28 -23.21 -6.10 4.33
N SER A 29 -22.71 -5.10 3.62
CA SER A 29 -23.54 -3.99 3.10
C SER A 29 -24.07 -4.25 1.69
N GLY A 30 -23.50 -5.21 0.96
CA GLY A 30 -23.76 -5.42 -0.46
C GLY A 30 -23.26 -4.28 -1.35
N LEU A 31 -22.36 -3.42 -0.84
CA LEU A 31 -21.74 -2.34 -1.58
C LEU A 31 -20.37 -2.76 -2.14
N GLU A 32 -20.07 -2.20 -3.30
CA GLU A 32 -18.82 -2.42 -4.00
C GLU A 32 -18.25 -1.09 -4.48
N ALA A 33 -16.93 -0.97 -4.40
CA ALA A 33 -16.21 0.16 -4.97
C ALA A 33 -15.24 -0.34 -6.04
N GLU A 34 -15.24 0.34 -7.17
CA GLU A 34 -14.27 0.14 -8.24
C GLU A 34 -13.42 1.40 -8.36
N LEU A 35 -12.10 1.25 -8.21
CA LEU A 35 -11.12 2.32 -8.25
C LEU A 35 -10.12 2.06 -9.36
N SER A 36 -9.98 3.01 -10.28
CA SER A 36 -9.04 2.98 -11.41
C SER A 36 -7.95 4.02 -11.22
N TYR A 37 -6.73 3.52 -11.10
CA TYR A 37 -5.52 4.33 -11.01
C TYR A 37 -4.95 4.53 -12.42
N HIS A 38 -4.63 5.76 -12.75
CA HIS A 38 -4.21 6.11 -14.10
C HIS A 38 -3.39 7.39 -14.13
N ARG A 39 -2.70 7.58 -15.25
CA ARG A 39 -2.12 8.87 -15.61
C ARG A 39 -3.17 9.71 -16.33
N SER A 40 -3.32 10.98 -15.94
CA SER A 40 -4.17 11.90 -16.68
C SER A 40 -3.63 12.14 -18.10
N ASN A 41 -4.52 12.34 -19.07
CA ASN A 41 -4.08 12.74 -20.41
C ASN A 41 -3.36 14.09 -20.35
N SER A 42 -2.27 14.22 -21.11
CA SER A 42 -1.60 15.47 -21.38
C SER A 42 -1.85 15.94 -22.80
N PHE A 43 -1.77 17.25 -23.01
CA PHE A 43 -1.77 17.83 -24.35
C PHE A 43 -0.53 17.32 -25.12
N MET A 44 -0.73 16.72 -26.30
CA MET A 44 0.30 16.06 -27.13
C MET A 44 1.01 14.84 -26.51
N GLY A 45 0.48 14.21 -25.44
CA GLY A 45 1.03 12.95 -24.92
C GLY A 45 2.37 13.06 -24.17
N MET A 46 2.90 14.27 -24.01
CA MET A 46 4.01 14.57 -23.10
C MET A 46 3.47 15.22 -21.82
N GLY A 47 3.67 14.54 -20.69
CA GLY A 47 3.22 15.00 -19.37
C GLY A 47 1.99 14.25 -18.87
N GLY A 48 1.31 14.81 -17.87
CA GLY A 48 0.16 14.21 -17.21
C GLY A 48 0.50 13.74 -15.80
N ASP A 49 -0.46 13.82 -14.89
CA ASP A 49 -0.27 13.46 -13.50
C ASP A 49 -0.52 11.96 -13.33
N GLY A 50 0.50 11.21 -12.91
CA GLY A 50 0.43 9.76 -12.65
C GLY A 50 -0.27 9.39 -11.34
N ARG A 51 -0.83 10.39 -10.64
CA ARG A 51 -1.38 10.20 -9.30
C ARG A 51 -2.91 10.19 -9.26
N CYS A 52 -3.54 10.16 -10.43
CA CYS A 52 -4.99 10.22 -10.53
C CYS A 52 -5.65 8.91 -10.09
N VAL A 53 -6.76 9.06 -9.38
CA VAL A 53 -7.69 7.99 -9.05
C VAL A 53 -9.09 8.41 -9.47
N LYS A 54 -9.80 7.49 -10.11
CA LYS A 54 -11.22 7.62 -10.44
C LYS A 54 -11.95 6.38 -10.02
N GLY A 55 -13.24 6.47 -9.74
CA GLY A 55 -13.99 5.29 -9.37
C GLY A 55 -15.46 5.53 -9.17
N LYS A 56 -16.13 4.47 -8.74
CA LYS A 56 -17.54 4.50 -8.39
C LYS A 56 -17.82 3.54 -7.24
N VAL A 57 -18.81 3.88 -6.44
CA VAL A 57 -19.42 3.00 -5.45
C VAL A 57 -20.81 2.63 -5.94
N PHE A 58 -21.14 1.35 -5.93
CA PHE A 58 -22.40 0.81 -6.44
C PHE A 58 -22.88 -0.37 -5.59
N ARG A 59 -24.14 -0.76 -5.77
CA ARG A 59 -24.67 -1.98 -5.13
C ARG A 59 -24.27 -3.20 -5.95
N SER A 60 -23.84 -4.27 -5.31
CA SER A 60 -23.50 -5.55 -5.96
C SER A 60 -24.59 -6.05 -6.89
N SER A 61 -25.86 -5.84 -6.51
CA SER A 61 -27.03 -6.25 -7.29
C SER A 61 -27.24 -5.44 -8.57
N ASN A 62 -26.69 -4.22 -8.66
CA ASN A 62 -26.81 -3.37 -9.84
C ASN A 62 -25.52 -2.58 -10.12
N PRO A 63 -24.53 -3.20 -10.79
CA PRO A 63 -23.22 -2.57 -11.03
C PRO A 63 -23.21 -1.36 -11.98
N GLN A 64 -24.31 -1.16 -12.72
CA GLN A 64 -24.46 -0.04 -13.65
C GLN A 64 -24.93 1.24 -12.94
N ASP A 65 -25.52 1.10 -11.74
CA ASP A 65 -26.09 2.21 -10.98
C ASP A 65 -25.11 2.65 -9.89
N ALA A 66 -24.30 3.66 -10.21
CA ALA A 66 -23.38 4.27 -9.27
C ALA A 66 -24.15 5.13 -8.27
N VAL A 67 -23.92 4.89 -6.98
CA VAL A 67 -24.44 5.71 -5.88
C VAL A 67 -23.50 6.87 -5.60
N PHE A 68 -22.19 6.62 -5.74
CA PHE A 68 -21.16 7.66 -5.60
C PHE A 68 -20.12 7.58 -6.71
N GLU A 69 -19.59 8.74 -7.08
CA GLU A 69 -18.43 8.91 -7.95
C GLU A 69 -17.20 9.27 -7.10
N ILE A 70 -16.05 8.68 -7.42
CA ILE A 70 -14.77 8.96 -6.77
C ILE A 70 -13.86 9.63 -7.80
N ASP A 71 -13.23 10.74 -7.43
CA ASP A 71 -12.27 11.44 -8.29
C ASP A 71 -11.21 12.17 -7.45
N GLY A 72 -9.98 12.19 -7.91
CA GLY A 72 -8.92 13.02 -7.32
C GLY A 72 -7.52 12.44 -7.50
N TYR A 73 -6.68 12.66 -6.50
CA TYR A 73 -5.27 12.27 -6.49
C TYR A 73 -4.94 11.48 -5.23
N TRP A 74 -4.39 10.27 -5.38
CA TRP A 74 -4.16 9.37 -4.24
C TRP A 74 -3.08 9.88 -3.26
N ASP A 75 -2.24 10.83 -3.68
CA ASP A 75 -1.21 11.45 -2.84
C ASP A 75 -1.61 12.83 -2.30
N ARG A 76 -2.82 13.30 -2.61
CA ARG A 76 -3.35 14.60 -2.17
C ARG A 76 -4.76 14.41 -1.64
N THR A 77 -5.76 14.81 -2.41
CA THR A 77 -7.16 14.79 -2.02
C THR A 77 -7.93 13.88 -2.96
N VAL A 78 -8.78 13.03 -2.37
CA VAL A 78 -9.77 12.24 -3.09
C VAL A 78 -11.14 12.70 -2.64
N SER A 79 -12.00 12.97 -3.61
CA SER A 79 -13.39 13.39 -3.38
C SER A 79 -14.36 12.24 -3.62
N LEU A 80 -15.49 12.29 -2.92
CA LEU A 80 -16.64 11.41 -3.09
C LEU A 80 -17.84 12.30 -3.42
N LYS A 81 -18.43 12.09 -4.59
CA LYS A 81 -19.61 12.81 -5.04
C LYS A 81 -20.83 11.90 -5.01
N ASP A 82 -21.88 12.33 -4.35
CA ASP A 82 -23.18 11.67 -4.37
C ASP A 82 -23.86 11.92 -5.73
N VAL A 83 -24.30 10.84 -6.39
CA VAL A 83 -24.85 10.92 -7.75
C VAL A 83 -26.26 11.54 -7.76
N GLU A 84 -27.05 11.33 -6.71
CA GLU A 84 -28.43 11.80 -6.62
C GLU A 84 -28.49 13.29 -6.25
N SER A 85 -27.76 13.69 -5.21
CA SER A 85 -27.76 15.05 -4.70
C SER A 85 -26.72 15.96 -5.37
N GLY A 86 -25.67 15.39 -5.96
CA GLY A 86 -24.52 16.12 -6.48
C GLY A 86 -23.58 16.68 -5.42
N GLU A 87 -23.84 16.40 -4.13
CA GLU A 87 -22.99 16.83 -3.02
C GLU A 87 -21.60 16.20 -3.12
N VAL A 88 -20.54 16.98 -2.87
CA VAL A 88 -19.16 16.54 -2.94
C VAL A 88 -18.51 16.64 -1.56
N LEU A 89 -18.03 15.49 -1.07
CA LEU A 89 -17.31 15.37 0.19
C LEU A 89 -15.84 15.01 -0.05
N VAL A 90 -14.97 15.38 0.89
CA VAL A 90 -13.58 14.94 0.90
C VAL A 90 -13.50 13.56 1.54
N LEU A 91 -13.18 12.54 0.75
CA LEU A 91 -13.01 11.16 1.21
C LEU A 91 -11.66 10.95 1.90
N TYR A 92 -10.62 11.60 1.37
CA TYR A 92 -9.26 11.47 1.86
C TYR A 92 -8.47 12.75 1.59
N ASP A 93 -7.63 13.14 2.55
CA ASP A 93 -6.64 14.20 2.42
C ASP A 93 -5.31 13.75 3.02
N ALA A 94 -4.31 13.57 2.15
CA ALA A 94 -2.97 13.14 2.52
C ALA A 94 -2.27 14.10 3.49
N ASN A 95 -2.59 15.39 3.45
CA ASN A 95 -1.96 16.39 4.32
C ASN A 95 -2.37 16.25 5.79
N LEU A 96 -3.49 15.56 6.06
CA LEU A 96 -3.99 15.33 7.42
C LEU A 96 -3.36 14.10 8.08
N SER A 97 -2.60 13.30 7.33
CA SER A 97 -1.93 12.12 7.88
C SER A 97 -0.68 12.52 8.69
N LYS A 98 -0.67 12.20 9.99
CA LYS A 98 0.49 12.43 10.87
C LYS A 98 1.47 11.26 10.82
N GLY A 99 2.74 11.56 11.12
CA GLY A 99 3.88 10.66 10.99
C GLY A 99 3.77 9.35 11.79
N LEU A 100 4.42 8.31 11.25
CA LEU A 100 4.53 6.99 11.85
C LEU A 100 5.48 7.01 13.07
N SER A 101 5.07 6.35 14.16
CA SER A 101 5.99 5.99 15.25
C SER A 101 7.03 4.97 14.77
N SER A 102 8.18 4.90 15.45
CA SER A 102 9.24 3.93 15.14
C SER A 102 8.72 2.50 15.19
N THR A 103 8.80 1.79 14.06
CA THR A 103 8.50 0.35 13.97
C THR A 103 9.75 -0.48 14.27
N GLU A 104 9.59 -1.78 14.56
CA GLU A 104 10.74 -2.70 14.70
C GLU A 104 11.65 -2.66 13.46
N SER A 105 11.07 -2.54 12.26
CA SER A 105 11.84 -2.37 11.03
C SER A 105 12.62 -1.05 10.99
N ALA A 106 12.03 0.06 11.46
CA ALA A 106 12.73 1.34 11.52
C ALA A 106 13.95 1.28 12.45
N VAL A 107 13.88 0.51 13.54
CA VAL A 107 15.02 0.27 14.44
C VAL A 107 16.10 -0.55 13.74
N VAL A 108 15.74 -1.69 13.12
CA VAL A 108 16.70 -2.59 12.44
C VAL A 108 17.43 -1.87 11.30
N TRP A 109 16.73 -1.00 10.56
CA TRP A 109 17.27 -0.27 9.41
C TRP A 109 17.71 1.17 9.73
N SER A 110 17.80 1.54 11.00
CA SER A 110 18.12 2.91 11.45
C SER A 110 19.47 3.40 10.92
N GLU A 111 20.56 2.66 11.15
CA GLU A 111 21.92 3.01 10.70
C GLU A 111 21.98 3.22 9.18
N VAL A 112 21.28 2.37 8.41
CA VAL A 112 21.21 2.47 6.94
C VAL A 112 20.46 3.73 6.54
N SER A 113 19.31 3.97 7.19
CA SER A 113 18.43 5.11 6.90
C SER A 113 19.11 6.43 7.22
N GLU A 114 19.80 6.54 8.35
CA GLU A 114 20.60 7.71 8.74
C GLU A 114 21.70 8.01 7.72
N ALA A 115 22.43 6.98 7.26
CA ALA A 115 23.47 7.15 6.26
C ALA A 115 22.92 7.59 4.89
N ILE A 116 21.78 7.03 4.46
CA ILE A 116 21.08 7.46 3.22
C ILE A 116 20.66 8.93 3.34
N LEU A 117 20.08 9.35 4.47
CA LEU A 117 19.67 10.73 4.71
C LEU A 117 20.88 11.69 4.70
N ALA A 118 22.03 11.23 5.22
CA ALA A 118 23.30 11.96 5.15
C ALA A 118 23.98 11.91 3.77
N LYS A 119 23.43 11.15 2.81
CA LYS A 119 24.01 10.87 1.48
C LYS A 119 25.39 10.19 1.53
N ASP A 120 25.68 9.48 2.62
CA ASP A 120 26.89 8.69 2.80
C ASP A 120 26.65 7.26 2.30
N TRP A 121 26.89 7.06 1.00
CA TRP A 121 26.61 5.79 0.33
C TRP A 121 27.52 4.64 0.77
N GLU A 122 28.75 4.95 1.19
CA GLU A 122 29.70 3.96 1.68
C GLU A 122 29.22 3.41 3.03
N LYS A 123 28.92 4.31 3.97
CA LYS A 123 28.36 3.95 5.28
C LYS A 123 27.02 3.23 5.16
N ALA A 124 26.14 3.69 4.27
CA ALA A 124 24.86 3.04 4.01
C ALA A 124 25.05 1.59 3.51
N SER A 125 26.01 1.38 2.62
CA SER A 125 26.33 0.05 2.08
C SER A 125 26.92 -0.88 3.14
N GLU A 126 27.80 -0.37 4.00
CA GLU A 126 28.36 -1.13 5.12
C GLU A 126 27.28 -1.54 6.13
N ALA A 127 26.45 -0.58 6.57
CA ALA A 127 25.35 -0.84 7.50
C ALA A 127 24.34 -1.85 6.89
N LYS A 128 24.01 -1.72 5.60
CA LYS A 128 23.16 -2.68 4.88
C LYS A 128 23.76 -4.08 4.90
N ARG A 129 25.06 -4.19 4.61
CA ARG A 129 25.78 -5.48 4.62
C ARG A 129 25.76 -6.13 6.00
N LYS A 130 25.85 -5.34 7.08
CA LYS A 130 25.73 -5.84 8.47
C LYS A 130 24.35 -6.44 8.72
N VAL A 131 23.26 -5.72 8.40
CA VAL A 131 21.88 -6.23 8.56
C VAL A 131 21.66 -7.52 7.77
N GLU A 132 22.01 -7.53 6.48
CA GLU A 132 21.86 -8.71 5.61
C GLU A 132 22.80 -9.86 5.99
N GLY A 133 23.98 -9.55 6.53
CA GLY A 133 24.92 -10.51 7.09
C GLY A 133 24.31 -11.24 8.30
N THR A 134 23.78 -10.51 9.27
CA THR A 134 23.09 -11.08 10.43
C THR A 134 21.90 -11.95 10.01
N ALA A 135 21.08 -11.49 9.06
CA ALA A 135 19.96 -12.29 8.55
C ALA A 135 20.43 -13.62 7.93
N ARG A 136 21.51 -13.61 7.14
CA ARG A 136 22.11 -14.83 6.57
C ARG A 136 22.70 -15.77 7.63
N SER A 137 23.37 -15.24 8.66
CA SER A 137 23.90 -16.04 9.75
C SER A 137 22.80 -16.74 10.56
N LEU A 138 21.72 -16.03 10.88
CA LEU A 138 20.57 -16.60 11.58
C LEU A 138 19.89 -17.69 10.76
N GLU A 139 19.79 -17.51 9.43
CA GLU A 139 19.24 -18.54 8.55
C GLU A 139 20.10 -19.80 8.51
N LYS A 140 21.43 -19.63 8.43
CA LYS A 140 22.38 -20.75 8.49
C LYS A 140 22.26 -21.51 9.81
N GLU A 141 22.19 -20.81 10.94
CA GLU A 141 22.04 -21.40 12.26
C GLU A 141 20.76 -22.24 12.38
N ARG A 142 19.62 -21.72 11.89
CA ARG A 142 18.35 -22.46 11.86
C ARG A 142 18.47 -23.71 11.00
N SER A 143 19.03 -23.58 9.81
CA SER A 143 19.23 -24.70 8.90
C SER A 143 20.13 -25.79 9.49
N GLU A 144 21.20 -25.42 10.20
CA GLU A 144 22.10 -26.37 10.87
C GLU A 144 21.41 -27.10 12.03
N LYS A 145 20.46 -26.42 12.71
CA LYS A 145 19.62 -27.01 13.76
C LYS A 145 18.41 -27.80 13.23
N GLY A 146 18.15 -27.77 11.92
CA GLY A 146 16.95 -28.33 11.33
C GLY A 146 15.66 -27.59 11.73
N GLU A 147 15.77 -26.34 12.17
CA GLU A 147 14.64 -25.49 12.56
C GLU A 147 14.01 -24.85 11.31
N VAL A 148 12.70 -24.94 11.19
CA VAL A 148 11.93 -24.26 10.14
C VAL A 148 11.56 -22.86 10.61
N TRP A 149 11.90 -21.84 9.82
CA TRP A 149 11.45 -20.48 10.11
C TRP A 149 9.92 -20.39 9.98
N MET A 150 9.27 -19.88 11.04
CA MET A 150 7.83 -19.68 11.09
C MET A 150 7.51 -18.22 11.43
N PRO A 151 6.56 -17.57 10.76
CA PRO A 151 6.15 -16.21 11.10
C PRO A 151 5.57 -16.14 12.51
N LYS A 152 5.91 -15.08 13.24
CA LYS A 152 5.48 -14.89 14.63
C LYS A 152 3.99 -14.61 14.80
N HIS A 153 3.36 -13.97 13.81
CA HIS A 153 1.99 -13.44 13.92
C HIS A 153 1.02 -14.01 12.88
N PHE A 154 1.51 -14.87 11.99
CA PHE A 154 0.72 -15.42 10.88
C PHE A 154 0.96 -16.92 10.75
N SER A 155 -0.09 -17.68 10.49
CA SER A 155 0.00 -19.06 10.01
C SER A 155 0.08 -19.06 8.49
N LEU A 156 1.07 -19.76 7.94
CA LEU A 156 1.21 -20.00 6.52
C LEU A 156 0.80 -21.45 6.22
N SER A 157 -0.07 -21.63 5.23
CA SER A 157 -0.38 -22.92 4.63
C SER A 157 -0.32 -22.80 3.12
N GLN A 158 0.03 -23.88 2.44
CA GLN A 158 -0.02 -23.93 0.98
C GLN A 158 -1.18 -24.84 0.57
N ASP A 159 -2.03 -24.37 -0.34
CA ASP A 159 -3.08 -25.20 -0.91
C ASP A 159 -2.51 -26.24 -1.90
N LYS A 160 -3.37 -27.09 -2.44
CA LYS A 160 -2.98 -28.16 -3.38
C LYS A 160 -2.49 -27.61 -4.74
N ASP A 161 -2.83 -26.38 -5.06
CA ASP A 161 -2.49 -25.70 -6.31
C ASP A 161 -1.20 -24.87 -6.17
N GLY A 162 -0.59 -24.88 -4.97
CA GLY A 162 0.65 -24.17 -4.68
C GLY A 162 0.45 -22.72 -4.21
N ASN A 163 -0.79 -22.27 -4.02
CA ASN A 163 -1.07 -20.93 -3.51
C ASN A 163 -0.85 -20.87 -2.01
N TRP A 164 -0.29 -19.77 -1.53
CA TRP A 164 -0.09 -19.52 -0.12
C TRP A 164 -1.33 -18.89 0.49
N ASP A 165 -1.89 -19.57 1.49
CA ASP A 165 -2.87 -19.04 2.41
C ASP A 165 -2.16 -18.50 3.66
N CYS A 166 -2.45 -17.25 4.01
CA CYS A 166 -1.89 -16.56 5.17
C CYS A 166 -3.04 -16.09 6.07
N CYS A 167 -3.09 -16.63 7.29
CA CYS A 167 -4.10 -16.27 8.28
C CYS A 167 -3.43 -15.65 9.52
N PRO A 168 -3.99 -14.58 10.10
CA PRO A 168 -3.46 -14.02 11.34
C PRO A 168 -3.68 -15.02 12.49
N LEU A 169 -2.68 -15.16 13.36
CA LEU A 169 -2.80 -16.00 14.57
C LEU A 169 -3.72 -15.37 15.61
N GLU A 170 -3.74 -14.03 15.67
CA GLU A 170 -4.60 -13.25 16.56
C GLU A 170 -5.70 -12.56 15.74
N LYS A 171 -6.95 -12.63 16.21
CA LYS A 171 -8.10 -12.02 15.51
C LYS A 171 -8.17 -10.49 15.65
N SER A 172 -7.43 -9.92 16.59
CA SER A 172 -7.39 -8.49 16.87
C SER A 172 -5.95 -8.04 16.99
N VAL A 173 -5.58 -7.00 16.25
CA VAL A 173 -4.30 -6.30 16.48
C VAL A 173 -4.51 -5.19 17.52
N ARG A 174 -3.44 -4.85 18.24
CA ARG A 174 -3.44 -3.63 19.05
C ARG A 174 -3.75 -2.42 18.16
N PRO A 175 -4.38 -1.36 18.70
CA PRO A 175 -4.60 -0.14 17.93
C PRO A 175 -3.31 0.29 17.22
N ALA A 176 -3.43 0.62 15.94
CA ALA A 176 -2.27 1.06 15.17
C ALA A 176 -1.62 2.25 15.89
N PRO A 177 -0.28 2.37 15.88
CA PRO A 177 0.40 3.56 16.41
C PRO A 177 0.06 4.84 15.61
N ILE A 178 -0.75 4.71 14.56
CA ILE A 178 -1.30 5.80 13.76
C ILE A 178 -2.54 6.33 14.47
N ILE A 179 -2.42 7.50 15.09
CA ILE A 179 -3.56 8.23 15.67
C ILE A 179 -4.18 9.05 14.55
N VAL A 180 -5.35 8.62 14.05
CA VAL A 180 -6.18 9.45 13.16
C VAL A 180 -6.97 10.41 14.04
N PRO A 181 -6.86 11.74 13.87
CA PRO A 181 -7.68 12.68 14.63
C PRO A 181 -9.16 12.44 14.37
N SER A 182 -9.96 12.41 15.43
CA SER A 182 -11.42 12.52 15.32
C SER A 182 -11.74 13.97 14.94
N SER A 183 -12.47 14.16 13.85
CA SER A 183 -13.08 15.45 13.49
C SER A 183 -14.07 15.91 14.55
#